data_AF-A0A0A1FHR2-F1
#
_entry.id   AF-A0A0A1FHR2-F1
#
_cell.length_a   1.000
_cell.length_b   1.000
_cell.length_c   1.000
_cell.angle_alpha   90.00
_cell.angle_beta   90.00
_cell.angle_gamma   90.00
#
_symmetry.space_group_name_H-M   'P 1'
#
loop_
_entity.id
_entity.type
_entity.pdbx_description
1 polymer ?
#
loop_
_entity_poly.entity_id
_entity_poly.type
_entity_poly.pdbx_seq_one_letter_code
_entity_poly.pdbx_strand_id
1 'polypeptide(L)' 'MKFMHEQSEDGVTERLFDLTVAGALVPGVLWTPEAAAGPRPLLLIGHGGSQHKLFSPLAAYAKNYARAFIMLW' A
#
# COMPACT_ATOMS: atom_id res chain seq x y z
N MET A 1 13.24 -4.19 2.74
CA MET A 1 12.21 -3.22 2.32
C MET A 1 12.65 -1.85 2.78
N LYS A 2 12.86 -0.92 1.86
CA LYS A 2 13.23 0.47 2.20
C LYS A 2 12.07 1.37 1.83
N PHE A 3 11.55 2.13 2.80
CA PHE A 3 10.56 3.16 2.52
C PHE A 3 11.24 4.40 1.95
N MET A 4 10.65 4.95 0.90
CA MET A 4 11.19 6.08 0.12
C MET A 4 10.37 7.35 0.35
N HIS A 5 9.06 7.20 0.60
CA HIS A 5 8.14 8.28 0.87
C HIS A 5 7.01 7.76 1.75
N GLU A 6 6.49 8.61 2.64
CA GLU A 6 5.37 8.33 3.52
C GLU A 6 4.48 9.56 3.60
N GLN A 7 3.17 9.36 3.46
CA GLN A 7 2.15 10.39 3.68
C GLN A 7 0.91 9.77 4.28
N SER A 8 0.21 10.53 5.12
CA SER A 8 -1.07 10.13 5.69
C SER A 8 -2.15 11.12 5.29
N GLU A 9 -3.27 10.61 4.82
CA GLU A 9 -4.41 11.40 4.40
C GLU A 9 -5.68 10.56 4.58
N ASP A 10 -6.77 11.17 5.08
CA ASP A 10 -8.08 10.54 5.22
C ASP A 10 -8.03 9.16 5.93
N GLY A 11 -7.28 9.07 7.04
CA GLY A 11 -7.17 7.87 7.88
C GLY A 11 -6.36 6.72 7.27
N VAL A 12 -5.60 6.97 6.20
CA VAL A 12 -4.73 5.98 5.55
C VAL A 12 -3.31 6.52 5.42
N THR A 13 -2.34 5.73 5.84
CA THR A 13 -0.92 5.98 5.57
C THR A 13 -0.51 5.24 4.30
N GLU A 14 -0.04 5.99 3.31
CA GLU A 14 0.58 5.50 2.09
C GLU A 14 2.10 5.53 2.21
N ARG A 15 2.75 4.41 1.91
CA ARG A 15 4.21 4.28 1.93
C ARG A 15 4.73 3.71 0.62
N LEU A 16 5.53 4.48 -0.09
CA LEU A 16 6.29 3.99 -1.24
C LEU A 16 7.51 3.23 -0.74
N PHE A 17 7.79 2.07 -1.33
CA PHE A 17 8.93 1.26 -0.95
C PHE A 17 9.59 0.59 -2.15
N ASP A 18 10.85 0.23 -1.97
CA ASP A 18 11.57 -0.62 -2.90
C ASP A 18 11.96 -1.96 -2.25
N LEU A 19 11.91 -3.01 -3.07
CA LEU A 19 12.46 -4.34 -2.77
C LEU A 19 13.53 -4.68 -3.80
N THR A 20 14.61 -5.31 -3.34
CA THR A 20 15.55 -5.97 -4.25
C THR A 20 15.18 -7.44 -4.34
N VAL A 21 14.78 -7.90 -5.53
CA VAL A 21 14.39 -9.29 -5.79
C VAL A 21 15.21 -9.80 -6.97
N ALA A 22 15.99 -10.87 -6.76
CA ALA A 22 16.87 -11.45 -7.77
C ALA A 22 17.78 -10.40 -8.48
N GLY A 23 18.28 -9.42 -7.73
CA GLY A 23 19.14 -8.34 -8.25
C GLY A 23 18.39 -7.20 -8.95
N ALA A 24 17.07 -7.28 -9.12
CA ALA A 24 16.24 -6.23 -9.69
C ALA A 24 15.55 -5.39 -8.60
N LEU A 25 15.37 -4.09 -8.86
CA LEU A 25 14.58 -3.20 -8.02
C LEU A 25 13.10 -3.33 -8.38
N VAL A 26 12.27 -3.65 -7.40
CA VAL A 26 10.82 -3.80 -7.53
C VAL A 26 10.15 -2.75 -6.65
N PRO A 27 9.64 -1.65 -7.23
CA PRO A 27 8.94 -0.62 -6.47
C PRO A 27 7.56 -1.13 -6.06
N GLY A 28 7.04 -0.62 -4.95
CA GLY A 28 5.72 -0.95 -4.43
C GLY A 28 5.16 0.19 -3.61
N VAL A 29 3.88 0.05 -3.28
CA VAL A 29 3.17 0.98 -2.40
C VAL A 29 2.37 0.16 -1.40
N LEU A 30 2.46 0.56 -0.14
CA LEU A 30 1.74 -0.04 0.98
C LEU A 30 0.77 0.99 1.54
N TRP A 31 -0.52 0.67 1.50
CA TRP A 31 -1.56 1.43 2.20
C TRP A 31 -1.95 0.70 3.47
N THR A 32 -1.95 1.42 4.59
CA THR A 32 -2.40 0.91 5.89
C THR A 32 -3.34 1.91 6.53
N PRO A 33 -4.30 1.48 7.38
CA PRO A 33 -4.96 2.43 8.26
C PRO A 33 -3.92 3.22 9.05
N GLU A 34 -4.23 4.48 9.32
CA GLU A 34 -3.37 5.35 10.13
C GLU A 34 -3.20 4.76 11.54
N ALA A 35 -2.02 4.93 12.13
CA ALA A 35 -1.63 4.36 13.43
C ALA A 35 -1.73 2.82 13.54
N ALA A 36 -1.89 2.10 12.43
CA ALA A 36 -2.07 0.65 12.48
C ALA A 36 -0.84 -0.07 13.07
N ALA A 37 -1.03 -0.75 14.21
CA ALA A 37 -0.04 -1.56 14.93
C ALA A 37 -0.39 -3.05 14.92
N GLY A 38 0.62 -3.92 15.03
CA GLY A 38 0.43 -5.38 15.10
C GLY A 38 0.04 -6.10 13.79
N PRO A 39 -0.12 -7.44 13.84
CA PRO A 39 -0.52 -8.25 12.69
C PRO A 39 -1.89 -7.84 12.11
N ARG A 40 -2.03 -7.87 10.80
CA ARG A 40 -3.29 -7.54 10.10
C ARG A 40 -3.38 -8.28 8.76
N PRO A 41 -4.59 -8.44 8.20
CA PRO A 41 -4.75 -8.96 6.85
C PRO A 41 -3.95 -8.12 5.84
N LEU A 42 -3.32 -8.78 4.87
CA LEU A 42 -2.61 -8.14 3.76
C LEU A 42 -3.28 -8.52 2.45
N LEU A 43 -3.74 -7.51 1.70
CA LEU A 43 -4.26 -7.68 0.35
C LEU A 43 -3.19 -7.29 -0.66
N LEU A 44 -2.82 -8.20 -1.56
CA LEU A 44 -1.89 -7.94 -2.66
C LEU A 44 -2.67 -7.62 -3.93
N ILE A 45 -2.38 -6.47 -4.53
CA ILE A 45 -3.07 -5.99 -5.73
C ILE A 45 -2.03 -5.77 -6.84
N GLY A 46 -2.16 -6.53 -7.93
CA GLY A 46 -1.40 -6.32 -9.16
C GLY A 46 -2.14 -5.37 -10.10
N HIS A 47 -1.40 -4.57 -10.86
CA HIS A 47 -1.98 -3.78 -11.95
C HIS A 47 -2.05 -4.61 -13.24
N GLY A 48 -2.96 -4.26 -14.15
CA GLY A 48 -2.98 -4.79 -15.52
C GLY A 48 -1.80 -4.26 -16.34
N GLY A 49 -1.44 -4.96 -17.43
CA GLY A 49 -0.16 -4.80 -18.15
C GLY A 49 0.27 -3.35 -18.49
N SER A 50 -0.58 -2.56 -19.12
CA SER A 50 -0.24 -1.17 -19.51
C SER A 50 -0.48 -0.12 -18.42
N GLN A 51 -0.86 -0.54 -17.22
CA GLN A 51 -1.19 0.36 -16.12
C GLN A 51 0.00 0.51 -15.16
N HIS A 52 0.10 1.65 -14.49
CA HIS A 52 1.10 1.88 -13.43
C HIS A 52 0.51 1.54 -12.05
N LYS A 53 1.36 1.30 -11.05
CA LYS A 53 0.98 0.99 -9.66
C LYS A 53 0.17 2.09 -8.95
N LEU A 54 0.14 3.29 -9.55
CA LEU A 54 -0.64 4.45 -9.11
C LEU A 54 -1.80 4.77 -10.07
N PHE A 55 -2.21 3.82 -10.92
CA PHE A 55 -3.41 4.00 -11.72
C PHE A 55 -4.59 4.33 -10.80
N SER A 56 -5.17 5.51 -10.99
CA SER A 56 -6.05 6.19 -10.02
C SER A 56 -7.17 5.29 -9.43
N PRO A 57 -7.86 4.43 -10.21
CA PRO A 57 -8.83 3.48 -9.66
C PRO A 57 -8.24 2.46 -8.67
N LEU A 58 -7.02 1.98 -8.90
CA LEU A 58 -6.37 0.96 -8.07
C LEU A 58 -6.02 1.51 -6.68
N ALA A 59 -5.49 2.74 -6.64
CA ALA A 59 -5.19 3.44 -5.39
C ALA A 59 -6.47 3.72 -4.59
N ALA A 60 -7.57 4.08 -5.26
CA ALA A 60 -8.86 4.28 -4.60
C ALA A 60 -9.39 2.99 -3.93
N TYR A 61 -9.34 1.84 -4.64
CA TYR A 61 -9.71 0.56 -4.04
C TYR A 61 -8.83 0.18 -2.85
N ALA A 62 -7.51 0.34 -2.97
CA ALA A 62 -6.58 0.01 -1.91
C ALA A 62 -6.80 0.87 -0.65
N LYS A 63 -7.01 2.18 -0.81
CA LYS A 63 -7.35 3.10 0.30
C LYS A 63 -8.68 2.71 0.96
N ASN A 64 -9.69 2.31 0.18
CA ASN A 64 -10.97 1.88 0.74
C ASN A 64 -10.85 0.58 1.56
N TYR A 65 -10.08 -0.41 1.09
CA TYR A 65 -9.81 -1.61 1.88
C TYR A 65 -9.00 -1.30 3.15
N ALA A 66 -8.00 -0.42 3.06
CA ALA A 66 -7.22 0.00 4.22
C ALA A 66 -8.10 0.63 5.32
N ARG A 67 -9.12 1.42 4.94
CA ARG A 67 -10.10 1.99 5.89
C ARG A 67 -11.05 0.95 6.46
N ALA A 68 -11.51 0.01 5.63
CA ALA A 68 -12.50 -0.98 6.03
C ALA A 68 -11.96 -2.02 7.03
N PHE A 69 -10.64 -2.24 7.07
CA PHE A 69 -9.98 -3.18 7.98
C PHE A 69 -9.38 -2.53 9.24
N ILE A 70 -10.04 -1.50 9.79
CA ILE A 70 -9.81 -1.11 11.18
C ILE A 70 -10.40 -2.22 12.06
N MET A 71 -9.53 -3.09 12.60
CA MET A 71 -9.90 -3.92 13.73
C MET A 71 -10.13 -2.99 14.93
N LEU A 72 -11.40 -2.69 15.21
CA LEU A 72 -11.83 -2.21 16.51
C LEU A 72 -11.68 -3.38 17.49
N TRP A 73 -10.69 -3.30 18.36
CA TRP A 73 -10.71 -3.93 19.68
C TRP A 73 -10.32 -2.88 20.70
#